data_AF-Q64C27-F1
#
_entry.id   AF-Q64C27-F1
#
_cell.length_a   1.000
_cell.length_b   1.000
_cell.length_c   1.000
_cell.angle_alpha   90.00
_cell.angle_beta   90.00
_cell.angle_gamma   90.00
#
_symmetry.space_group_name_H-M   'P 1'
#
loop_
_entity.id
_entity.type
_entity.pdbx_description
1 polymer ?
#
loop_
_entity_poly.entity_id
_entity_poly.type
_entity_poly.pdbx_seq_one_letter_code
_entity_poly.pdbx_strand_id
1 'polypeptide(L)'
;MKMIVLSVVVGMMLLTVTVGTVAGDESLMCAMGCNCPHSGPATDYLKSPFNDDYSSPSFLMGADAERKSHSKSVRSDRSHTIFETTIPIRPTNSQYENPSLITYIDELKNINDPKVVIVDVCSPAKYAAGHIPGAINLPWELFRADNGVLTSLENVTGLLGEHGISPDNGVIVYSDTCQTCGGLSASSYIFWMLEYIGHEKVSVLDGGFDAWNATYGCTKNVTTRSPTTYYSANVMEDRFADTERVLNNLNHTTVQIVDARTTEDYKADKIEGAINIEYEELFRDGYRLKGADDLEFLISPVVIKRLDKSKDTVVYCWSGASSSFLYFALRLMGYQVRNYDESWNVWCETKDVLTIPITNVSVEPSFAYKGSTVKIYAEVELRSEMKKESKGSLIIHGNGKDPYNPGSFCAGCSGVYAVPLPTTDVSFVRAYIHKEDNVGTTVVMHDYNGDGRYEGEWQTYATEDGTYYIDIEATDGELTRKKGNAATVEVAIEAAGP
;
A
#
# COMPACT_ATOMS: atom_id res chain seq x y z
N MET A 1 -38.36 -42.58 17.09
CA MET A 1 -37.34 -41.93 17.94
C MET A 1 -36.27 -41.35 17.05
N LYS A 2 -36.31 -40.03 16.79
CA LYS A 2 -35.22 -39.26 16.18
C LYS A 2 -34.46 -38.61 17.34
N MET A 3 -33.16 -38.86 17.46
CA MET A 3 -32.30 -38.18 18.43
C MET A 3 -31.58 -37.06 17.69
N ILE A 4 -32.01 -35.82 17.93
CA ILE A 4 -31.32 -34.60 17.52
C ILE A 4 -30.41 -34.24 18.70
N VAL A 5 -29.09 -34.29 18.49
CA VAL A 5 -28.11 -33.80 19.47
C VAL A 5 -27.89 -32.33 19.15
N LEU A 6 -28.44 -31.47 20.00
CA LEU A 6 -28.25 -30.02 19.98
C LEU A 6 -27.10 -29.70 20.94
N SER A 7 -25.91 -29.41 20.40
CA SER A 7 -24.78 -28.93 21.22
C SER A 7 -24.91 -27.43 21.43
N VAL A 8 -25.36 -27.03 22.62
CA VAL A 8 -25.37 -25.65 23.08
C VAL A 8 -23.96 -25.32 23.58
N VAL A 9 -23.23 -24.47 22.85
CA VAL A 9 -21.99 -23.87 23.35
C VAL A 9 -22.38 -22.63 24.16
N VAL A 10 -22.23 -22.71 25.48
CA VAL A 10 -22.40 -21.59 26.40
C VAL A 10 -21.15 -20.71 26.29
N GLY A 11 -21.36 -19.44 25.94
CA GLY A 11 -20.28 -18.45 25.80
C GLY A 11 -19.62 -18.12 27.13
N MET A 12 -18.28 -18.19 27.16
CA MET A 12 -17.47 -17.45 28.12
C MET A 12 -17.21 -16.05 27.56
N MET A 13 -17.93 -15.06 28.05
CA MET A 13 -17.53 -13.65 27.95
C MET A 13 -16.26 -13.45 28.79
N LEU A 14 -15.13 -13.21 28.14
CA LEU A 14 -13.96 -12.60 28.77
C LEU A 14 -14.11 -11.09 28.69
N LEU A 15 -14.40 -10.48 29.85
CA LEU A 15 -14.50 -9.05 30.05
C LEU A 15 -13.08 -8.49 30.23
N THR A 16 -12.45 -7.97 29.18
CA THR A 16 -11.24 -7.16 29.32
C THR A 16 -11.64 -5.72 29.56
N VAL A 17 -11.42 -5.25 30.79
CA VAL A 17 -11.50 -3.84 31.16
C VAL A 17 -10.20 -3.17 30.74
N THR A 18 -10.23 -2.32 29.71
CA THR A 18 -9.11 -1.41 29.40
C THR A 18 -9.36 -0.10 30.12
N VAL A 19 -8.63 0.14 31.20
CA VAL A 19 -8.54 1.47 31.84
C VAL A 19 -7.50 2.25 31.05
N GLY A 20 -7.94 3.31 30.36
CA GLY A 20 -7.05 4.26 29.72
C GLY A 20 -6.47 5.24 30.73
N THR A 21 -5.17 5.53 30.57
CA THR A 21 -4.57 6.79 31.01
C THR A 21 -3.74 7.34 29.86
N VAL A 22 -4.08 8.54 29.42
CA VAL A 22 -3.39 9.31 28.38
C VAL A 22 -2.40 10.26 29.04
N ALA A 23 -1.15 10.23 28.57
CA ALA A 23 -0.09 11.27 28.53
C ALA A 23 1.23 10.49 28.38
N GLY A 24 1.95 10.53 27.27
CA GLY A 24 2.55 11.73 26.68
C GLY A 24 4.02 11.73 27.09
N ASP A 25 4.90 11.20 26.23
CA ASP A 25 6.16 11.86 25.87
C ASP A 25 6.85 11.09 24.75
N GLU A 26 7.27 11.84 23.75
CA GLU A 26 8.20 11.41 22.71
C GLU A 26 9.57 11.12 23.33
N SER A 27 10.38 10.35 22.59
CA SER A 27 11.80 10.05 22.77
C SER A 27 12.16 8.72 23.44
N LEU A 28 13.27 8.15 22.94
CA LEU A 28 14.01 6.93 23.33
C LEU A 28 13.49 5.61 22.72
N MET A 29 14.24 4.82 21.94
CA MET A 29 15.68 4.70 21.73
C MET A 29 15.96 4.13 20.33
N CYS A 30 16.76 4.85 19.53
CA CYS A 30 17.50 4.33 18.40
C CYS A 30 18.97 4.25 18.85
N ALA A 31 19.46 3.06 19.23
CA ALA A 31 20.88 2.74 19.34
C ALA A 31 21.08 1.28 19.79
N MET A 32 21.39 0.39 18.84
CA MET A 32 22.39 -0.66 19.07
C MET A 32 23.30 -0.67 17.86
N GLY A 33 24.42 0.03 18.02
CA GLY A 33 25.44 0.21 17.00
C GLY A 33 26.33 -1.02 16.86
N CYS A 34 26.84 -1.14 15.64
CA CYS A 34 27.97 -1.94 15.24
C CYS A 34 29.18 -1.72 16.16
N ASN A 35 29.78 -2.80 16.61
CA ASN A 35 31.11 -2.81 17.21
C ASN A 35 32.15 -3.14 16.12
N CYS A 36 33.01 -2.18 15.78
CA CYS A 36 34.35 -2.44 15.22
C CYS A 36 35.30 -1.32 15.73
N PRO A 37 36.57 -1.64 16.09
CA PRO A 37 37.39 -0.80 16.95
C PRO A 37 38.32 0.17 16.20
N HIS A 38 38.78 1.20 16.94
CA HIS A 38 39.86 2.17 16.67
C HIS A 38 39.51 3.29 15.66
N SER A 39 39.78 4.59 15.89
CA SER A 39 40.70 5.29 16.79
C SER A 39 40.40 6.81 16.82
N GLY A 40 40.45 7.42 18.01
CA GLY A 40 41.04 8.75 18.29
C GLY A 40 40.27 10.04 17.92
N PRO A 41 40.38 11.13 18.71
CA PRO A 41 39.31 12.10 18.89
C PRO A 41 39.61 13.50 18.31
N ALA A 42 38.55 14.28 18.06
CA ALA A 42 38.63 15.73 18.01
C ALA A 42 37.54 16.31 18.92
N THR A 43 38.03 16.98 19.95
CA THR A 43 37.34 17.77 20.96
C THR A 43 36.76 19.06 20.36
N ASP A 44 35.65 19.58 20.90
CA ASP A 44 35.68 20.78 21.75
C ASP A 44 34.39 21.63 21.74
N TYR A 45 34.19 22.26 22.90
CA TYR A 45 33.36 23.44 23.23
C TYR A 45 31.82 23.29 23.30
N LEU A 46 31.28 23.28 24.52
CA LEU A 46 30.88 24.53 25.19
C LEU A 46 30.68 24.37 26.71
N LYS A 47 31.14 25.42 27.39
CA LYS A 47 31.40 25.63 28.83
C LYS A 47 30.16 25.55 29.76
N SER A 48 30.46 25.16 31.01
CA SER A 48 29.77 25.36 32.30
C SER A 48 29.59 26.87 32.68
N PRO A 49 29.22 27.35 33.90
CA PRO A 49 29.12 26.71 35.26
C PRO A 49 27.84 27.13 36.06
N PHE A 50 27.47 26.57 37.23
CA PHE A 50 28.07 26.75 38.56
C PHE A 50 27.37 25.89 39.64
N ASN A 51 28.20 25.35 40.55
CA ASN A 51 28.10 25.18 42.03
C ASN A 51 26.77 24.87 42.77
N ASP A 52 26.80 23.83 43.61
CA ASP A 52 26.98 23.89 45.08
C ASP A 52 26.97 22.42 45.60
N ASP A 53 28.06 21.85 46.09
CA ASP A 53 28.67 21.99 47.43
C ASP A 53 27.81 21.42 48.57
N TYR A 54 28.16 20.22 49.08
CA TYR A 54 28.05 19.89 50.51
C TYR A 54 28.99 18.75 50.87
N SER A 55 29.63 18.95 52.01
CA SER A 55 30.86 18.36 52.50
C SER A 55 30.66 17.25 53.54
N SER A 56 31.63 16.34 53.51
CA SER A 56 32.16 15.33 54.47
C SER A 56 32.06 15.69 55.99
N PRO A 57 32.34 14.76 56.96
CA PRO A 57 33.58 13.97 57.02
C PRO A 57 33.59 12.57 57.67
N SER A 58 34.68 11.88 57.31
CA SER A 58 35.37 10.68 57.81
C SER A 58 35.50 10.50 59.33
N PHE A 59 35.54 9.24 59.82
CA PHE A 59 36.45 8.81 60.91
C PHE A 59 36.71 7.28 60.92
N LEU A 60 37.82 6.91 61.58
CA LEU A 60 38.71 5.74 61.45
C LEU A 60 38.34 4.44 62.22
N MET A 61 38.92 3.34 61.73
CA MET A 61 39.51 2.15 62.42
C MET A 61 38.66 1.18 63.28
N GLY A 62 38.76 -0.11 62.91
CA GLY A 62 39.46 -1.10 63.76
C GLY A 62 38.64 -2.09 64.61
N ALA A 63 38.58 -3.33 64.10
CA ALA A 63 38.67 -4.63 64.79
C ALA A 63 37.59 -5.13 65.79
N ASP A 64 37.25 -6.40 65.55
CA ASP A 64 36.89 -7.49 66.45
C ASP A 64 35.42 -7.81 66.85
N ALA A 65 35.06 -9.03 66.43
CA ALA A 65 34.37 -10.10 67.15
C ALA A 65 32.83 -10.12 67.28
N GLU A 66 32.26 -11.05 66.48
CA GLU A 66 31.21 -12.02 66.82
C GLU A 66 29.94 -11.58 67.59
N ARG A 67 28.77 -11.63 66.93
CA ARG A 67 27.77 -12.70 67.13
C ARG A 67 26.45 -12.50 66.36
N LYS A 68 25.99 -13.62 65.81
CA LYS A 68 24.60 -14.13 65.67
C LYS A 68 23.83 -13.97 64.35
N SER A 69 23.38 -15.17 63.94
CA SER A 69 22.18 -15.56 63.17
C SER A 69 22.13 -15.22 61.68
N HIS A 70 22.60 -16.17 60.87
CA HIS A 70 22.13 -16.40 59.51
C HIS A 70 20.72 -17.00 59.54
N SER A 71 19.70 -16.24 59.16
CA SER A 71 18.45 -16.79 58.63
C SER A 71 18.48 -16.69 57.11
N LYS A 72 18.16 -17.82 56.49
CA LYS A 72 18.17 -18.08 55.05
C LYS A 72 17.20 -17.15 54.32
N SER A 73 17.68 -16.36 53.36
CA SER A 73 16.87 -16.01 52.19
C SER A 73 17.39 -16.83 51.01
N VAL A 74 16.57 -17.78 50.58
CA VAL A 74 16.75 -18.51 49.34
C VAL A 74 16.50 -17.52 48.23
N ARG A 75 17.57 -16.95 47.65
CA ARG A 75 17.48 -16.24 46.38
C ARG A 75 17.22 -17.32 45.33
N SER A 76 15.99 -17.39 44.83
CA SER A 76 15.65 -18.21 43.68
C SER A 76 16.46 -17.69 42.50
N ASP A 77 17.44 -18.47 42.07
CA ASP A 77 18.19 -18.25 40.85
C ASP A 77 17.24 -18.51 39.67
N ARG A 78 16.39 -17.53 39.35
CA ARG A 78 15.64 -17.50 38.09
C ARG A 78 16.62 -17.03 37.02
N SER A 79 17.51 -17.94 36.62
CA SER A 79 18.04 -17.86 35.27
C SER A 79 16.84 -17.95 34.34
N HIS A 80 16.45 -16.80 33.78
CA HIS A 80 15.57 -16.76 32.63
C HIS A 80 16.36 -17.43 31.50
N THR A 81 16.22 -18.75 31.37
CA THR A 81 16.57 -19.44 30.15
C THR A 81 15.66 -18.85 29.09
N ILE A 82 16.19 -17.90 28.33
CA ILE A 82 15.57 -17.45 27.08
C ILE A 82 15.64 -18.69 26.19
N PHE A 83 14.52 -19.41 26.11
CA PHE A 83 14.34 -20.36 25.03
C PHE A 83 14.24 -19.51 23.77
N GLU A 84 15.35 -19.36 23.05
CA GLU A 84 15.28 -19.04 21.62
C GLU A 84 14.55 -20.21 20.96
N THR A 85 13.22 -20.13 20.91
CA THR A 85 12.44 -21.04 20.08
C THR A 85 12.75 -20.66 18.64
N THR A 86 13.71 -21.37 18.05
CA THR A 86 14.01 -21.26 16.62
C THR A 86 12.71 -21.61 15.89
N ILE A 87 12.12 -20.63 15.19
CA ILE A 87 10.90 -20.87 14.42
C ILE A 87 11.24 -21.93 13.37
N PRO A 88 10.48 -23.04 13.30
CA PRO A 88 10.79 -24.10 12.35
C PRO A 88 10.71 -23.58 10.91
N ILE A 89 11.65 -24.02 10.08
CA ILE A 89 11.75 -23.65 8.66
C ILE A 89 10.44 -23.97 7.94
N ARG A 90 9.93 -25.19 8.14
CA ARG A 90 8.64 -25.63 7.57
C ARG A 90 7.51 -25.40 8.57
N PRO A 91 6.30 -25.04 8.12
CA PRO A 91 5.11 -25.10 8.97
C PRO A 91 4.80 -26.57 9.33
N THR A 92 4.16 -26.79 10.48
CA THR A 92 3.86 -28.13 10.99
C THR A 92 2.94 -28.95 10.07
N ASN A 93 2.11 -28.27 9.26
CA ASN A 93 1.15 -28.89 8.33
C ASN A 93 1.38 -28.38 6.90
N SER A 94 2.54 -28.70 6.32
CA SER A 94 2.99 -28.21 5.00
C SER A 94 2.53 -29.07 3.81
N GLN A 95 1.49 -29.89 3.95
CA GLN A 95 0.98 -30.73 2.85
C GLN A 95 0.13 -29.90 1.90
N TYR A 96 0.76 -28.99 1.16
CA TYR A 96 0.13 -28.30 0.04
C TYR A 96 -0.22 -29.30 -1.07
N GLU A 97 -1.23 -28.98 -1.88
CA GLU A 97 -1.58 -29.79 -3.05
C GLU A 97 -0.49 -29.72 -4.14
N ASN A 98 0.14 -28.55 -4.28
CA ASN A 98 1.22 -28.31 -5.24
C ASN A 98 2.56 -27.96 -4.55
N PRO A 99 3.17 -28.87 -3.77
CA PRO A 99 4.32 -28.54 -2.91
C PRO A 99 5.59 -28.17 -3.69
N SER A 100 5.68 -28.45 -4.99
CA SER A 100 6.82 -28.07 -5.83
C SER A 100 6.92 -26.56 -6.11
N LEU A 101 5.86 -25.79 -5.84
CA LEU A 101 5.84 -24.34 -6.08
C LEU A 101 6.55 -23.56 -4.96
N ILE A 102 6.86 -24.19 -3.83
CA ILE A 102 7.55 -23.56 -2.70
C ILE A 102 8.87 -24.30 -2.44
N THR A 103 9.94 -23.54 -2.23
CA THR A 103 11.24 -24.08 -1.81
C THR A 103 11.55 -23.57 -0.41
N TYR A 104 12.06 -24.44 0.46
CA TYR A 104 12.54 -24.05 1.78
C TYR A 104 14.06 -23.80 1.79
N ILE A 105 14.54 -22.98 2.74
CA ILE A 105 15.96 -22.59 2.80
C ILE A 105 16.91 -23.79 3.00
N ASP A 106 16.48 -24.84 3.69
CA ASP A 106 17.25 -26.08 3.88
C ASP A 106 17.31 -26.93 2.60
N GLU A 107 16.26 -26.92 1.79
CA GLU A 107 16.25 -27.54 0.46
C GLU A 107 17.20 -26.80 -0.47
N LEU A 108 17.06 -25.47 -0.57
CA LEU A 108 17.92 -24.63 -1.40
C LEU A 108 19.41 -24.82 -1.05
N LYS A 109 19.73 -24.93 0.24
CA LYS A 109 21.11 -25.16 0.72
C LYS A 109 21.74 -26.44 0.17
N ASN A 110 20.92 -27.44 -0.16
CA ASN A 110 21.36 -28.76 -0.61
C ASN A 110 21.22 -28.96 -2.13
N ILE A 111 20.66 -28.00 -2.86
CA ILE A 111 20.55 -28.06 -4.34
C ILE A 111 21.93 -27.84 -4.96
N ASN A 112 22.35 -28.79 -5.80
CA ASN A 112 23.60 -28.72 -6.59
C ASN A 112 23.35 -28.96 -8.09
N ASP A 113 22.12 -28.78 -8.56
CA ASP A 113 21.78 -28.96 -9.98
C ASP A 113 22.15 -27.69 -10.78
N PRO A 114 23.07 -27.75 -11.76
CA PRO A 114 23.45 -26.60 -12.58
C PRO A 114 22.31 -26.07 -13.46
N LYS A 115 21.21 -26.83 -13.62
CA LYS A 115 20.00 -26.38 -14.31
C LYS A 115 19.09 -25.53 -13.43
N VAL A 116 19.31 -25.49 -12.12
CA VAL A 116 18.58 -24.60 -11.21
C VAL A 116 19.24 -23.22 -11.19
N VAL A 117 18.42 -22.19 -11.33
CA VAL A 117 18.81 -20.78 -11.30
C VAL A 117 18.13 -20.14 -10.10
N ILE A 118 18.94 -19.58 -9.21
CA ILE A 118 18.47 -18.81 -8.06
C ILE A 118 18.37 -17.36 -8.52
N VAL A 119 17.19 -16.76 -8.40
CA VAL A 119 16.90 -15.42 -8.92
C VAL A 119 16.55 -14.48 -7.77
N ASP A 120 17.43 -13.51 -7.52
CA ASP A 120 17.21 -12.40 -6.61
C ASP A 120 16.49 -11.27 -7.36
N VAL A 121 15.27 -10.95 -6.95
CA VAL A 121 14.46 -9.91 -7.61
C VAL A 121 14.49 -8.57 -6.88
N CYS A 122 15.39 -8.40 -5.91
CA CYS A 122 15.61 -7.13 -5.22
C CYS A 122 16.33 -6.14 -6.12
N SER A 123 16.36 -4.87 -5.69
CA SER A 123 17.14 -3.84 -6.37
C SER A 123 18.64 -4.19 -6.41
N PRO A 124 19.38 -3.70 -7.43
CA PRO A 124 20.82 -3.99 -7.54
C PRO A 124 21.62 -3.56 -6.31
N ALA A 125 21.18 -2.50 -5.62
CA ALA A 125 21.81 -2.01 -4.40
C ALA A 125 21.66 -3.03 -3.24
N LYS A 126 20.48 -3.64 -3.08
CA LYS A 126 20.24 -4.67 -2.06
C LYS A 126 21.05 -5.93 -2.37
N TYR A 127 21.03 -6.39 -3.63
CA TYR A 127 21.84 -7.52 -4.07
C TYR A 127 23.33 -7.30 -3.82
N ALA A 128 23.87 -6.12 -4.14
CA ALA A 128 25.27 -5.78 -3.91
C ALA A 128 25.65 -5.70 -2.41
N ALA A 129 24.70 -5.33 -1.55
CA ALA A 129 24.90 -5.34 -0.10
C ALA A 129 25.04 -6.77 0.46
N GLY A 130 24.37 -7.74 -0.15
CA GLY A 130 24.53 -9.16 0.10
C GLY A 130 23.37 -9.97 -0.50
N HIS A 131 23.66 -11.17 -0.99
CA HIS A 131 22.68 -12.06 -1.64
C HIS A 131 22.97 -13.54 -1.35
N ILE A 132 22.05 -14.42 -1.78
CA ILE A 132 22.21 -15.87 -1.66
C ILE A 132 23.33 -16.34 -2.61
N PRO A 133 24.30 -17.18 -2.16
CA PRO A 133 25.35 -17.70 -3.03
C PRO A 133 24.83 -18.37 -4.29
N GLY A 134 25.36 -17.96 -5.45
CA GLY A 134 24.95 -18.47 -6.77
C GLY A 134 23.72 -17.78 -7.36
N ALA A 135 23.10 -16.84 -6.66
CA ALA A 135 21.98 -16.07 -7.19
C ALA A 135 22.42 -15.04 -8.23
N ILE A 136 21.67 -14.95 -9.32
CA ILE A 136 21.73 -13.81 -10.25
C ILE A 136 20.73 -12.74 -9.81
N ASN A 137 20.99 -11.48 -10.16
CA ASN A 137 20.05 -10.38 -9.89
C ASN A 137 19.21 -10.06 -11.12
N LEU A 138 17.89 -10.08 -10.95
CA LEU A 138 16.89 -9.68 -11.93
C LEU A 138 15.81 -8.87 -11.22
N PRO A 139 16.04 -7.57 -10.96
CA PRO A 139 15.09 -6.72 -10.26
C PRO A 139 13.70 -6.80 -10.88
N TRP A 140 12.67 -7.03 -10.06
CA TRP A 140 11.30 -7.25 -10.55
C TRP A 140 10.74 -6.05 -11.33
N GLU A 141 11.23 -4.83 -11.05
CA GLU A 141 10.84 -3.61 -11.75
C GLU A 141 11.15 -3.65 -13.25
N LEU A 142 12.15 -4.44 -13.68
CA LEU A 142 12.47 -4.62 -15.10
C LEU A 142 11.34 -5.30 -15.90
N PHE A 143 10.47 -6.03 -15.20
CA PHE A 143 9.35 -6.74 -15.79
C PHE A 143 8.05 -5.93 -15.76
N ARG A 144 8.09 -4.67 -15.30
CA ARG A 144 6.92 -3.79 -15.25
C ARG A 144 7.07 -2.62 -16.21
N ALA A 145 5.99 -2.26 -16.88
CA ALA A 145 5.87 -1.02 -17.63
C ALA A 145 5.63 0.17 -16.69
N ASP A 146 5.69 1.39 -17.24
CA ASP A 146 5.55 2.64 -16.46
C ASP A 146 4.21 2.75 -15.72
N ASN A 147 3.16 2.09 -16.23
CA ASN A 147 1.84 2.02 -15.58
C ASN A 147 1.77 0.97 -14.46
N GLY A 148 2.87 0.26 -14.18
CA GLY A 148 2.92 -0.80 -13.17
C GLY A 148 2.34 -2.15 -13.62
N VAL A 149 1.94 -2.31 -14.88
CA VAL A 149 1.47 -3.60 -15.41
C VAL A 149 2.66 -4.36 -16.00
N LEU A 150 2.53 -5.67 -16.17
CA LEU A 150 3.51 -6.52 -16.83
C LEU A 150 3.91 -5.92 -18.18
N THR A 151 5.22 -5.85 -18.42
CA THR A 151 5.81 -5.39 -19.67
C THR A 151 5.51 -6.36 -20.83
N SER A 152 5.89 -6.00 -22.07
CA SER A 152 5.64 -6.86 -23.23
C SER A 152 6.34 -8.22 -23.08
N LEU A 153 5.71 -9.28 -23.62
CA LEU A 153 6.30 -10.62 -23.60
C LEU A 153 7.66 -10.69 -24.32
N GLU A 154 7.88 -9.83 -25.31
CA GLU A 154 9.17 -9.67 -25.97
C GLU A 154 10.24 -9.20 -24.96
N ASN A 155 9.95 -8.18 -24.16
CA ASN A 155 10.88 -7.70 -23.14
C ASN A 155 11.09 -8.76 -22.04
N VAL A 156 10.03 -9.43 -21.58
CA VAL A 156 10.13 -10.52 -20.59
C VAL A 156 11.06 -11.63 -21.08
N THR A 157 10.80 -12.16 -22.28
CA THR A 157 11.60 -13.27 -22.84
C THR A 157 13.03 -12.86 -23.19
N GLY A 158 13.22 -11.62 -23.66
CA GLY A 158 14.53 -11.03 -23.89
C GLY A 158 15.36 -10.95 -22.60
N LEU A 159 14.82 -10.37 -21.54
CA LEU A 159 15.49 -10.24 -20.23
C LEU A 159 15.89 -11.61 -19.65
N LEU A 160 14.99 -12.60 -19.71
CA LEU A 160 15.28 -13.95 -19.22
C LEU A 160 16.41 -14.60 -20.04
N GLY A 161 16.38 -14.47 -21.37
CA GLY A 161 17.42 -14.96 -22.27
C GLY A 161 18.77 -14.32 -22.02
N GLU A 162 18.83 -12.98 -21.90
CA GLU A 162 20.05 -12.22 -21.58
C GLU A 162 20.72 -12.69 -20.29
N HIS A 163 19.93 -13.14 -19.32
CA HIS A 163 20.39 -13.65 -18.03
C HIS A 163 20.62 -15.17 -18.00
N GLY A 164 20.63 -15.81 -19.17
CA GLY A 164 20.94 -17.23 -19.31
C GLY A 164 19.90 -18.15 -18.68
N ILE A 165 18.65 -17.69 -18.58
CA ILE A 165 17.49 -18.50 -18.20
C ILE A 165 16.83 -19.00 -19.49
N SER A 166 16.54 -20.29 -19.54
CA SER A 166 15.82 -20.97 -20.62
C SER A 166 14.59 -21.68 -20.04
N PRO A 167 13.60 -22.06 -20.87
CA PRO A 167 12.39 -22.77 -20.41
C PRO A 167 12.67 -24.09 -19.65
N ASP A 168 13.83 -24.71 -19.87
CA ASP A 168 14.19 -25.98 -19.22
C ASP A 168 14.77 -25.83 -17.81
N ASN A 169 15.15 -24.62 -17.42
CA ASN A 169 15.74 -24.35 -16.12
C ASN A 169 14.73 -24.56 -14.99
N GLY A 170 15.20 -24.99 -13.82
CA GLY A 170 14.46 -24.78 -12.59
C GLY A 170 14.74 -23.37 -12.10
N VAL A 171 13.73 -22.60 -11.70
CA VAL A 171 13.88 -21.23 -11.22
C VAL A 171 13.38 -21.15 -9.78
N ILE A 172 14.24 -20.67 -8.89
CA ILE A 172 13.89 -20.40 -7.49
C ILE A 172 13.98 -18.90 -7.30
N VAL A 173 12.82 -18.25 -7.13
CA VAL A 173 12.71 -16.80 -7.02
C VAL A 173 12.68 -16.41 -5.55
N TYR A 174 13.44 -15.36 -5.19
CA TYR A 174 13.34 -14.77 -3.86
C TYR A 174 13.49 -13.25 -3.91
N SER A 175 12.94 -12.60 -2.89
CA SER A 175 13.16 -11.20 -2.57
C SER A 175 13.50 -11.06 -1.09
N ASP A 176 13.81 -9.86 -0.63
CA ASP A 176 13.83 -9.53 0.79
C ASP A 176 12.41 -9.27 1.31
N THR A 177 12.28 -9.21 2.63
CA THR A 177 11.00 -8.98 3.31
C THR A 177 10.83 -7.49 3.51
N CYS A 178 10.18 -6.83 2.56
CA CYS A 178 9.78 -5.44 2.72
C CYS A 178 8.43 -5.35 3.44
N GLN A 179 8.42 -5.30 4.77
CA GLN A 179 7.17 -5.23 5.54
C GLN A 179 6.31 -3.99 5.22
N THR A 180 6.91 -2.92 4.65
CA THR A 180 6.21 -1.67 4.31
C THR A 180 5.81 -1.54 2.84
N CYS A 181 6.28 -2.45 1.96
CA CYS A 181 6.05 -2.36 0.52
C CYS A 181 5.61 -3.68 -0.13
N GLY A 182 5.08 -4.61 0.67
CA GLY A 182 4.44 -5.83 0.17
C GLY A 182 5.26 -7.13 0.30
N GLY A 183 6.40 -7.15 0.99
CA GLY A 183 7.12 -8.40 1.30
C GLY A 183 7.48 -9.25 0.07
N LEU A 184 7.25 -10.58 0.16
CA LEU A 184 7.41 -11.57 -0.93
C LEU A 184 6.57 -11.28 -2.19
N SER A 185 5.83 -10.16 -2.26
CA SER A 185 5.09 -9.75 -3.46
C SER A 185 5.99 -9.62 -4.70
N ALA A 186 7.23 -9.12 -4.56
CA ALA A 186 8.14 -9.02 -5.71
C ALA A 186 8.50 -10.41 -6.26
N SER A 187 8.84 -11.37 -5.39
CA SER A 187 9.19 -12.73 -5.80
C SER A 187 7.98 -13.53 -6.29
N SER A 188 6.81 -13.38 -5.65
CA SER A 188 5.57 -14.00 -6.11
C SER A 188 5.03 -13.39 -7.41
N TYR A 189 5.31 -12.11 -7.69
CA TYR A 189 4.98 -11.48 -8.97
C TYR A 189 5.78 -12.10 -10.11
N ILE A 190 7.09 -12.27 -9.93
CA ILE A 190 7.95 -12.93 -10.90
C ILE A 190 7.61 -14.42 -11.03
N PHE A 191 7.23 -15.10 -9.95
CA PHE A 191 6.67 -16.45 -10.00
C PHE A 191 5.40 -16.51 -10.87
N TRP A 192 4.45 -15.61 -10.64
CA TRP A 192 3.21 -15.54 -11.42
C TRP A 192 3.50 -15.29 -12.90
N MET A 193 4.37 -14.32 -13.20
CA MET A 193 4.79 -14.01 -14.57
C MET A 193 5.41 -15.24 -15.25
N LEU A 194 6.28 -15.97 -14.54
CA LEU A 194 6.89 -17.20 -15.06
C LEU A 194 5.84 -18.28 -15.33
N GLU A 195 4.87 -18.48 -14.44
CA GLU A 195 3.73 -19.38 -14.72
C GLU A 195 2.90 -18.90 -15.92
N TYR A 196 2.64 -17.60 -16.04
CA TYR A 196 1.88 -17.01 -17.13
C TYR A 196 2.53 -17.21 -18.49
N ILE A 197 3.86 -17.15 -18.58
CA ILE A 197 4.59 -17.42 -19.83
C ILE A 197 4.90 -18.92 -20.05
N GLY A 198 4.36 -19.80 -19.20
CA GLY A 198 4.45 -21.26 -19.35
C GLY A 198 5.73 -21.89 -18.81
N HIS A 199 6.43 -21.23 -17.88
CA HIS A 199 7.62 -21.78 -17.24
C HIS A 199 7.23 -22.78 -16.15
N GLU A 200 7.35 -24.08 -16.44
CA GLU A 200 6.82 -25.14 -15.58
C GLU A 200 7.55 -25.33 -14.25
N LYS A 201 8.87 -25.09 -14.21
CA LYS A 201 9.73 -25.40 -13.06
C LYS A 201 10.10 -24.15 -12.28
N VAL A 202 9.10 -23.48 -11.71
CA VAL A 202 9.30 -22.28 -10.89
C VAL A 202 8.83 -22.50 -9.46
N SER A 203 9.58 -21.97 -8.49
CA SER A 203 9.18 -21.94 -7.09
C SER A 203 9.60 -20.64 -6.39
N VAL A 204 8.91 -20.29 -5.31
CA VAL A 204 9.26 -19.16 -4.43
C VAL A 204 9.99 -19.68 -3.19
N LEU A 205 11.07 -19.01 -2.80
CA LEU A 205 11.80 -19.32 -1.56
C LEU A 205 11.03 -18.79 -0.34
N ASP A 206 10.56 -19.70 0.52
CA ASP A 206 9.80 -19.33 1.72
C ASP A 206 10.64 -18.49 2.69
N GLY A 207 10.11 -17.32 3.02
CA GLY A 207 10.78 -16.32 3.85
C GLY A 207 11.95 -15.57 3.18
N GLY A 208 12.22 -15.84 1.91
CA GLY A 208 13.13 -15.05 1.07
C GLY A 208 14.56 -14.91 1.61
N PHE A 209 15.18 -13.77 1.31
CA PHE A 209 16.56 -13.48 1.70
C PHE A 209 16.75 -13.44 3.21
N ASP A 210 15.78 -12.92 3.96
CA ASP A 210 15.92 -12.74 5.40
C ASP A 210 15.96 -14.07 6.15
N ALA A 211 15.09 -15.02 5.77
CA ALA A 211 15.14 -16.38 6.29
C ALA A 211 16.49 -17.07 6.01
N TRP A 212 17.00 -16.91 4.79
CA TRP A 212 18.28 -17.47 4.38
C TRP A 212 19.44 -16.84 5.17
N ASN A 213 19.54 -15.51 5.16
CA ASN A 213 20.66 -14.77 5.72
C ASN A 213 20.76 -14.99 7.24
N ALA A 214 19.63 -15.05 7.94
CA ALA A 214 19.60 -15.36 9.36
C ALA A 214 20.15 -16.76 9.71
N THR A 215 20.09 -17.71 8.77
CA THR A 215 20.47 -19.11 9.01
C THR A 215 21.85 -19.47 8.45
N TYR A 216 22.15 -19.02 7.23
CA TYR A 216 23.32 -19.45 6.45
C TYR A 216 24.27 -18.30 6.06
N GLY A 217 23.88 -17.05 6.30
CA GLY A 217 24.62 -15.87 5.87
C GLY A 217 24.54 -15.60 4.36
N CYS A 218 25.06 -14.44 3.95
CA CYS A 218 25.07 -13.99 2.56
C CYS A 218 26.47 -13.96 1.95
N THR A 219 26.53 -13.71 0.64
CA THR A 219 27.76 -13.42 -0.09
C THR A 219 27.64 -12.09 -0.84
N LYS A 220 28.77 -11.57 -1.31
CA LYS A 220 28.85 -10.44 -2.26
C LYS A 220 29.43 -10.84 -3.60
N ASN A 221 29.71 -12.13 -3.80
CA ASN A 221 30.30 -12.65 -5.03
C ASN A 221 29.25 -12.66 -6.15
N VAL A 222 29.39 -11.72 -7.08
CA VAL A 222 28.50 -11.61 -8.24
C VAL A 222 28.48 -12.91 -9.03
N THR A 223 27.28 -13.40 -9.32
CA THR A 223 27.07 -14.53 -10.22
C THR A 223 26.50 -14.02 -11.54
N THR A 224 27.10 -14.43 -12.65
CA THR A 224 26.59 -14.17 -14.00
C THR A 224 26.44 -15.47 -14.76
N ARG A 225 25.55 -15.48 -15.76
CA ARG A 225 25.31 -16.60 -16.66
C ARG A 225 25.52 -16.12 -18.09
N SER A 226 25.95 -17.02 -18.97
CA SER A 226 26.02 -16.72 -20.39
C SER A 226 24.60 -16.54 -20.96
N PRO A 227 24.36 -15.50 -21.76
CA PRO A 227 23.07 -15.32 -22.42
C PRO A 227 22.66 -16.56 -23.23
N THR A 228 21.36 -16.85 -23.25
CA THR A 228 20.75 -17.83 -24.13
C THR A 228 19.81 -17.11 -25.09
N THR A 229 19.85 -17.48 -26.37
CA THR A 229 18.98 -16.92 -27.39
C THR A 229 17.60 -17.59 -27.44
N TYR A 230 17.37 -18.58 -26.58
CA TYR A 230 16.16 -19.40 -26.60
C TYR A 230 15.35 -19.21 -25.32
N TYR A 231 14.40 -18.28 -25.36
CA TYR A 231 13.26 -18.23 -24.46
C TYR A 231 12.00 -17.95 -25.27
N SER A 232 11.19 -18.99 -25.47
CA SER A 232 9.89 -18.86 -26.15
C SER A 232 8.80 -18.99 -25.10
N ALA A 233 7.97 -17.95 -24.97
CA ALA A 233 6.82 -17.97 -24.08
C ALA A 233 5.74 -18.92 -24.63
N ASN A 234 5.19 -19.76 -23.75
CA ASN A 234 3.98 -20.53 -23.99
C ASN A 234 2.88 -19.98 -23.08
N VAL A 235 2.13 -19.00 -23.58
CA VAL A 235 1.19 -18.23 -22.76
C VAL A 235 0.10 -19.13 -22.16
N MET A 236 -0.01 -19.07 -20.84
CA MET A 236 -1.02 -19.74 -20.04
C MET A 236 -2.13 -18.74 -19.73
N GLU A 237 -3.07 -18.59 -20.67
CA GLU A 237 -4.25 -17.70 -20.57
C GLU A 237 -5.05 -17.89 -19.28
N ASP A 238 -4.91 -19.05 -18.65
CA ASP A 238 -5.57 -19.39 -17.42
C ASP A 238 -4.87 -18.87 -16.15
N ARG A 239 -3.77 -18.13 -16.29
CA ARG A 239 -3.03 -17.45 -15.20
C ARG A 239 -3.19 -15.94 -15.17
N PHE A 240 -3.72 -15.34 -16.23
CA PHE A 240 -3.88 -13.89 -16.36
C PHE A 240 -5.35 -13.50 -16.49
N ALA A 241 -5.70 -12.32 -16.01
CA ALA A 241 -6.97 -11.66 -16.28
C ALA A 241 -6.71 -10.19 -16.60
N ASP A 242 -7.37 -9.66 -17.63
CA ASP A 242 -7.45 -8.23 -17.92
C ASP A 242 -8.76 -7.64 -17.39
N THR A 243 -8.86 -6.32 -17.46
CA THR A 243 -10.05 -5.56 -17.10
C THR A 243 -11.30 -6.06 -17.84
N GLU A 244 -11.20 -6.32 -19.15
CA GLU A 244 -12.32 -6.78 -19.96
C GLU A 244 -12.87 -8.13 -19.48
N ARG A 245 -11.98 -9.08 -19.15
CA ARG A 245 -12.38 -10.37 -18.56
C ARG A 245 -13.11 -10.16 -17.25
N VAL A 246 -12.60 -9.30 -16.36
CA VAL A 246 -13.24 -9.07 -15.06
C VAL A 246 -14.63 -8.46 -15.25
N LEU A 247 -14.77 -7.43 -16.10
CA LEU A 247 -16.05 -6.80 -16.45
C LEU A 247 -17.07 -7.82 -16.98
N ASN A 248 -16.64 -8.67 -17.91
CA ASN A 248 -17.50 -9.69 -18.53
C ASN A 248 -17.92 -10.81 -17.55
N ASN A 249 -17.29 -10.92 -16.37
CA ASN A 249 -17.52 -12.02 -15.44
C ASN A 249 -18.07 -11.59 -14.06
N LEU A 250 -18.38 -10.30 -13.84
CA LEU A 250 -18.91 -9.79 -12.55
C LEU A 250 -20.11 -10.57 -12.02
N ASN A 251 -21.01 -11.01 -12.91
CA ASN A 251 -22.24 -11.71 -12.55
C ASN A 251 -22.19 -13.23 -12.83
N HIS A 252 -21.03 -13.75 -13.21
CA HIS A 252 -20.87 -15.16 -13.55
C HIS A 252 -20.63 -16.02 -12.30
N THR A 253 -21.56 -16.93 -12.01
CA THR A 253 -21.50 -17.82 -10.82
C THR A 253 -20.31 -18.78 -10.80
N THR A 254 -19.67 -19.01 -11.96
CA THR A 254 -18.49 -19.86 -12.16
C THR A 254 -17.17 -19.13 -11.88
N VAL A 255 -17.21 -17.82 -11.65
CA VAL A 255 -16.04 -16.98 -11.33
C VAL A 255 -16.18 -16.46 -9.90
N GLN A 256 -15.05 -16.34 -9.20
CA GLN A 256 -14.98 -15.66 -7.90
C GLN A 256 -13.82 -14.66 -7.92
N ILE A 257 -14.10 -13.43 -7.50
CA ILE A 257 -13.14 -12.33 -7.48
C ILE A 257 -12.66 -12.14 -6.05
N VAL A 258 -11.35 -12.01 -5.84
CA VAL A 258 -10.73 -11.94 -4.52
C VAL A 258 -9.82 -10.73 -4.41
N ASP A 259 -10.11 -9.84 -3.47
CA ASP A 259 -9.38 -8.60 -3.19
C ASP A 259 -8.32 -8.84 -2.10
N ALA A 260 -7.06 -8.62 -2.44
CA ALA A 260 -5.91 -8.78 -1.54
C ALA A 260 -5.49 -7.50 -0.80
N ARG A 261 -6.21 -6.38 -0.99
CA ARG A 261 -6.00 -5.14 -0.23
C ARG A 261 -6.48 -5.28 1.21
N THR A 262 -6.19 -4.27 2.02
CA THR A 262 -6.66 -4.22 3.41
C THR A 262 -8.18 -4.24 3.51
N THR A 263 -8.74 -4.70 4.64
CA THR A 263 -10.19 -4.64 4.88
C THR A 263 -10.72 -3.20 4.81
N GLU A 264 -9.91 -2.21 5.19
CA GLU A 264 -10.28 -0.80 5.13
C GLU A 264 -10.47 -0.35 3.67
N ASP A 265 -9.48 -0.61 2.81
CA ASP A 265 -9.56 -0.30 1.38
C ASP A 265 -10.73 -1.00 0.70
N TYR A 266 -10.92 -2.29 0.99
CA TYR A 266 -12.03 -3.09 0.45
C TYR A 266 -13.41 -2.60 0.91
N LYS A 267 -13.53 -2.10 2.15
CA LYS A 267 -14.78 -1.52 2.67
C LYS A 267 -15.05 -0.16 2.06
N ALA A 268 -14.00 0.64 1.84
CA ALA A 268 -14.12 1.93 1.18
C ALA A 268 -14.67 1.76 -0.24
N ASP A 269 -14.07 0.86 -1.01
CA ASP A 269 -14.57 0.50 -2.33
C ASP A 269 -13.99 -0.83 -2.82
N LYS A 270 -14.69 -1.52 -3.73
CA LYS A 270 -14.29 -2.83 -4.25
C LYS A 270 -14.96 -3.17 -5.57
N ILE A 271 -14.45 -4.21 -6.23
CA ILE A 271 -15.14 -4.84 -7.34
C ILE A 271 -16.41 -5.51 -6.79
N GLU A 272 -17.53 -5.31 -7.47
CA GLU A 272 -18.82 -5.87 -7.03
C GLU A 272 -18.72 -7.40 -6.92
N GLY A 273 -19.21 -7.95 -5.80
CA GLY A 273 -19.15 -9.38 -5.52
C GLY A 273 -17.78 -9.91 -5.05
N ALA A 274 -16.74 -9.08 -4.98
CA ALA A 274 -15.41 -9.52 -4.55
C ALA A 274 -15.39 -9.97 -3.08
N ILE A 275 -14.57 -10.98 -2.79
CA ILE A 275 -14.26 -11.49 -1.46
C ILE A 275 -12.93 -10.88 -1.02
N ASN A 276 -12.84 -10.30 0.17
CA ASN A 276 -11.55 -9.77 0.65
C ASN A 276 -10.76 -10.83 1.39
N ILE A 277 -9.51 -11.11 1.01
CA ILE A 277 -8.51 -11.86 1.79
C ILE A 277 -7.25 -11.00 1.83
N GLU A 278 -6.97 -10.31 2.92
CA GLU A 278 -5.83 -9.39 2.96
C GLU A 278 -4.52 -10.19 2.79
N TYR A 279 -3.58 -9.67 2.00
CA TYR A 279 -2.35 -10.41 1.74
C TYR A 279 -1.54 -10.67 3.03
N GLU A 280 -1.64 -9.79 4.04
CA GLU A 280 -1.00 -9.97 5.34
C GLU A 280 -1.52 -11.20 6.10
N GLU A 281 -2.78 -11.61 5.88
CA GLU A 281 -3.37 -12.78 6.53
C GLU A 281 -2.69 -14.10 6.11
N LEU A 282 -1.90 -14.08 5.03
CA LEU A 282 -1.20 -15.24 4.47
C LEU A 282 0.12 -15.55 5.19
N PHE A 283 0.70 -14.59 5.92
CA PHE A 283 1.97 -14.80 6.62
C PHE A 283 1.79 -15.48 7.98
N ARG A 284 2.70 -16.38 8.32
CA ARG A 284 2.75 -17.09 9.61
C ARG A 284 3.53 -16.32 10.67
N ASP A 285 4.65 -15.71 10.29
CA ASP A 285 5.62 -15.07 11.17
C ASP A 285 6.13 -13.72 10.61
N GLY A 286 5.28 -13.06 9.80
CA GLY A 286 5.55 -11.77 9.17
C GLY A 286 6.23 -11.86 7.80
N TYR A 287 6.78 -13.03 7.44
CA TYR A 287 7.43 -13.19 6.14
C TYR A 287 7.44 -14.60 5.55
N ARG A 288 7.21 -15.66 6.34
CA ARG A 288 6.96 -17.01 5.81
C ARG A 288 5.48 -17.26 5.59
N LEU A 289 5.16 -18.09 4.61
CA LEU A 289 3.78 -18.48 4.31
C LEU A 289 3.21 -19.39 5.41
N LYS A 290 1.92 -19.24 5.70
CA LYS A 290 1.13 -20.18 6.51
C LYS A 290 1.10 -21.58 5.90
N GLY A 291 1.06 -22.59 6.76
CA GLY A 291 0.91 -23.99 6.33
C GLY A 291 -0.44 -24.27 5.68
N ALA A 292 -0.56 -25.41 5.00
CA ALA A 292 -1.75 -25.80 4.25
C ALA A 292 -3.02 -25.79 5.11
N ASP A 293 -2.97 -26.30 6.34
CA ASP A 293 -4.14 -26.32 7.23
C ASP A 293 -4.59 -24.91 7.66
N ASP A 294 -3.64 -24.01 7.92
CA ASP A 294 -3.94 -22.63 8.30
C ASP A 294 -4.54 -21.85 7.13
N LEU A 295 -4.03 -22.08 5.92
CA LEU A 295 -4.58 -21.51 4.69
C LEU A 295 -5.95 -22.10 4.37
N GLU A 296 -6.13 -23.42 4.50
CA GLU A 296 -7.43 -24.09 4.31
C GLU A 296 -8.46 -23.54 5.28
N PHE A 297 -8.09 -23.33 6.56
CA PHE A 297 -8.95 -22.71 7.54
C PHE A 297 -9.36 -21.29 7.12
N LEU A 298 -8.39 -20.46 6.70
CA LEU A 298 -8.59 -19.08 6.27
C LEU A 298 -9.60 -18.97 5.09
N ILE A 299 -9.49 -19.87 4.11
CA ILE A 299 -10.30 -19.84 2.89
C ILE A 299 -11.54 -20.74 2.94
N SER A 300 -11.73 -21.47 4.04
CA SER A 300 -12.79 -22.48 4.18
C SER A 300 -14.20 -21.91 4.03
N PRO A 301 -15.18 -22.74 3.61
CA PRO A 301 -16.59 -22.36 3.53
C PRO A 301 -17.24 -22.06 4.89
N VAL A 302 -16.57 -22.42 5.99
CA VAL A 302 -17.05 -22.18 7.37
C VAL A 302 -16.71 -20.76 7.84
N VAL A 303 -15.67 -20.16 7.27
CA VAL A 303 -15.24 -18.77 7.54
C VAL A 303 -15.90 -17.82 6.53
N ILE A 304 -15.89 -16.51 6.80
CA ILE A 304 -16.54 -15.46 5.96
C ILE A 304 -16.01 -15.44 4.51
N LYS A 305 -14.76 -15.89 4.29
CA LYS A 305 -14.05 -15.77 3.02
C LYS A 305 -14.55 -16.73 1.92
N ARG A 306 -14.96 -17.98 2.27
CA ARG A 306 -15.65 -18.96 1.40
C ARG A 306 -15.17 -19.08 -0.06
N LEU A 307 -13.93 -19.53 -0.29
CA LEU A 307 -13.49 -19.83 -1.65
C LEU A 307 -13.90 -21.23 -2.11
N ASP A 308 -14.33 -21.36 -3.36
CA ASP A 308 -14.73 -22.61 -3.99
C ASP A 308 -13.70 -23.04 -5.05
N LYS A 309 -13.03 -24.18 -4.86
CA LYS A 309 -12.01 -24.70 -5.80
C LYS A 309 -12.58 -25.04 -7.18
N SER A 310 -13.90 -25.23 -7.31
CA SER A 310 -14.53 -25.51 -8.61
C SER A 310 -14.72 -24.27 -9.49
N LYS A 311 -14.52 -23.07 -8.93
CA LYS A 311 -14.66 -21.80 -9.64
C LYS A 311 -13.33 -21.29 -10.15
N ASP A 312 -13.38 -20.54 -11.25
CA ASP A 312 -12.23 -19.76 -11.71
C ASP A 312 -12.00 -18.59 -10.76
N THR A 313 -10.82 -18.51 -10.15
CA THR A 313 -10.50 -17.50 -9.14
C THR A 313 -9.70 -16.37 -9.77
N VAL A 314 -10.16 -15.13 -9.63
CA VAL A 314 -9.42 -13.94 -10.06
C VAL A 314 -9.01 -13.15 -8.84
N VAL A 315 -7.70 -12.95 -8.64
CA VAL A 315 -7.18 -12.16 -7.51
C VAL A 315 -6.73 -10.77 -7.98
N TYR A 316 -6.91 -9.75 -7.17
CA TYR A 316 -6.48 -8.38 -7.46
C TYR A 316 -6.07 -7.63 -6.19
N CYS A 317 -5.29 -6.55 -6.34
CA CYS A 317 -4.99 -5.63 -5.23
C CYS A 317 -4.99 -4.18 -5.74
N TRP A 318 -4.03 -3.35 -5.33
CA TRP A 318 -3.82 -2.03 -5.91
C TRP A 318 -3.18 -2.09 -7.31
N SER A 319 -2.17 -2.94 -7.51
CA SER A 319 -1.35 -2.96 -8.75
C SER A 319 -0.79 -4.33 -9.14
N GLY A 320 -1.51 -5.42 -8.82
CA GLY A 320 -1.10 -6.78 -9.18
C GLY A 320 0.00 -7.41 -8.31
N ALA A 321 0.75 -6.61 -7.56
CA ALA A 321 1.86 -7.06 -6.73
C ALA A 321 1.40 -7.93 -5.54
N SER A 322 0.67 -7.38 -4.56
CA SER A 322 0.21 -8.17 -3.40
C SER A 322 -0.76 -9.30 -3.75
N SER A 323 -1.55 -9.14 -4.82
CA SER A 323 -2.41 -10.20 -5.32
C SER A 323 -1.63 -11.36 -5.92
N SER A 324 -0.40 -11.14 -6.42
CA SER A 324 0.46 -12.24 -6.86
C SER A 324 0.89 -13.16 -5.70
N PHE A 325 0.97 -12.65 -4.46
CA PHE A 325 1.24 -13.47 -3.29
C PHE A 325 0.02 -14.32 -2.88
N LEU A 326 -1.18 -13.74 -3.00
CA LEU A 326 -2.43 -14.49 -2.85
C LEU A 326 -2.60 -15.53 -3.96
N TYR A 327 -2.26 -15.18 -5.21
CA TYR A 327 -2.19 -16.11 -6.34
C TYR A 327 -1.28 -17.29 -6.00
N PHE A 328 -0.06 -17.03 -5.52
CA PHE A 328 0.89 -18.06 -5.14
C PHE A 328 0.34 -18.99 -4.04
N ALA A 329 -0.24 -18.43 -2.97
CA ALA A 329 -0.83 -19.22 -1.88
C ALA A 329 -2.00 -20.10 -2.38
N LEU A 330 -2.88 -19.56 -3.23
CA LEU A 330 -4.01 -20.32 -3.77
C LEU A 330 -3.57 -21.39 -4.79
N ARG A 331 -2.53 -21.13 -5.58
CA ARG A 331 -1.89 -22.14 -6.45
C ARG A 331 -1.33 -23.30 -5.64
N LEU A 332 -0.65 -23.05 -4.52
CA LEU A 332 -0.20 -24.09 -3.58
C LEU A 332 -1.36 -24.95 -3.06
N MET A 333 -2.50 -24.31 -2.79
CA MET A 333 -3.73 -24.95 -2.31
C MET A 333 -4.57 -25.62 -3.40
N GLY A 334 -4.09 -25.67 -4.65
CA GLY A 334 -4.74 -26.40 -5.75
C GLY A 334 -5.84 -25.62 -6.49
N TYR A 335 -5.99 -24.32 -6.26
CA TYR A 335 -6.96 -23.51 -6.99
C TYR A 335 -6.51 -23.23 -8.43
N GLN A 336 -7.49 -23.11 -9.32
CA GLN A 336 -7.34 -22.42 -10.60
C GLN A 336 -7.40 -20.91 -10.32
N VAL A 337 -6.31 -20.19 -10.59
CA VAL A 337 -6.19 -18.78 -10.23
C VAL A 337 -5.64 -17.97 -11.40
N ARG A 338 -6.14 -16.75 -11.55
CA ARG A 338 -5.64 -15.70 -12.42
C ARG A 338 -5.28 -14.48 -11.59
N ASN A 339 -4.14 -13.86 -11.88
CA ASN A 339 -3.85 -12.53 -11.35
C ASN A 339 -4.42 -11.47 -12.31
N TYR A 340 -5.26 -10.60 -11.79
CA TYR A 340 -5.69 -9.38 -12.48
C TYR A 340 -4.67 -8.27 -12.17
N ASP A 341 -3.65 -8.18 -13.03
CA ASP A 341 -2.44 -7.37 -12.79
C ASP A 341 -2.73 -5.87 -12.77
N GLU A 342 -3.57 -5.40 -13.69
CA GLU A 342 -4.04 -4.01 -13.76
C GLU A 342 -4.75 -3.57 -12.47
N SER A 343 -5.44 -4.51 -11.81
CA SER A 343 -5.91 -4.39 -10.43
C SER A 343 -6.78 -3.14 -10.19
N TRP A 344 -6.85 -2.66 -8.95
CA TRP A 344 -7.69 -1.52 -8.58
C TRP A 344 -7.30 -0.22 -9.27
N ASN A 345 -6.00 0.02 -9.50
CA ASN A 345 -5.51 1.25 -10.13
C ASN A 345 -6.11 1.50 -11.52
N VAL A 346 -6.36 0.44 -12.30
CA VAL A 346 -7.07 0.55 -13.58
C VAL A 346 -8.57 0.37 -13.37
N TRP A 347 -8.99 -0.56 -12.51
CA TRP A 347 -10.42 -0.81 -12.27
C TRP A 347 -11.18 0.45 -11.84
N CYS A 348 -10.61 1.27 -10.95
CA CYS A 348 -11.29 2.48 -10.49
C CYS A 348 -11.50 3.50 -11.60
N GLU A 349 -10.72 3.44 -12.70
CA GLU A 349 -10.90 4.25 -13.90
C GLU A 349 -11.99 3.70 -14.84
N THR A 350 -12.37 2.41 -14.68
CA THR A 350 -13.44 1.77 -15.46
C THR A 350 -14.84 2.11 -14.96
N LYS A 351 -14.96 2.59 -13.72
CA LYS A 351 -16.23 3.11 -13.23
C LYS A 351 -16.57 4.30 -14.12
N ASP A 352 -17.78 4.29 -14.66
CA ASP A 352 -18.37 5.48 -15.27
C ASP A 352 -18.40 6.57 -14.19
N VAL A 353 -17.32 7.34 -14.06
CA VAL A 353 -17.43 8.69 -13.54
C VAL A 353 -18.32 9.35 -14.57
N LEU A 354 -19.55 9.71 -14.17
CA LEU A 354 -20.41 10.55 -14.98
C LEU A 354 -19.70 11.91 -15.10
N THR A 355 -18.79 12.02 -16.05
CA THR A 355 -18.22 13.29 -16.44
C THR A 355 -19.39 14.11 -16.95
N ILE A 356 -19.78 15.12 -16.18
CA ILE A 356 -20.92 15.93 -16.53
C ILE A 356 -20.43 16.91 -17.60
N PRO A 357 -21.00 16.89 -18.82
CA PRO A 357 -20.48 17.72 -19.90
C PRO A 357 -20.58 19.19 -19.53
N ILE A 358 -19.45 19.88 -19.63
CA ILE A 358 -19.35 21.32 -19.48
C ILE A 358 -19.65 21.92 -20.86
N THR A 359 -20.73 22.69 -20.96
CA THR A 359 -21.18 23.27 -22.23
C THR A 359 -20.51 24.60 -22.52
N ASN A 360 -20.08 25.31 -21.48
CA ASN A 360 -19.48 26.63 -21.63
C ASN A 360 -18.52 26.91 -20.48
N VAL A 361 -17.40 27.55 -20.80
CA VAL A 361 -16.43 28.04 -19.81
C VAL A 361 -16.02 29.45 -20.17
N SER A 362 -15.91 30.31 -19.16
CA SER A 362 -15.42 31.66 -19.37
C SER A 362 -14.73 32.18 -18.11
N VAL A 363 -13.90 33.19 -18.31
CA VAL A 363 -13.16 33.86 -17.25
C VAL A 363 -13.33 35.36 -17.39
N GLU A 364 -13.38 36.06 -16.26
CA GLU A 364 -13.48 37.50 -16.23
C GLU A 364 -12.57 38.10 -15.15
N PRO A 365 -11.58 38.93 -15.51
CA PRO A 365 -11.12 39.21 -16.88
C PRO A 365 -10.24 38.07 -17.44
N SER A 366 -10.19 37.91 -18.76
CA SER A 366 -9.25 36.97 -19.44
C SER A 366 -7.80 37.48 -19.47
N PHE A 367 -7.59 38.72 -19.04
CA PHE A 367 -6.30 39.35 -18.84
C PHE A 367 -6.31 40.06 -17.48
N ALA A 368 -5.38 39.72 -16.59
CA ALA A 368 -5.37 40.21 -15.22
C ALA A 368 -3.96 40.59 -14.75
N TYR A 369 -3.88 41.54 -13.81
CA TYR A 369 -2.62 41.88 -13.17
C TYR A 369 -2.37 41.01 -11.95
N LYS A 370 -1.11 40.81 -11.60
CA LYS A 370 -0.73 40.12 -10.37
C LYS A 370 -1.41 40.75 -9.15
N GLY A 371 -2.12 39.91 -8.39
CA GLY A 371 -2.92 40.31 -7.23
C GLY A 371 -4.36 40.76 -7.53
N SER A 372 -4.82 40.59 -8.77
CA SER A 372 -6.22 40.73 -9.13
C SER A 372 -7.01 39.44 -8.84
N THR A 373 -8.33 39.56 -8.83
CA THR A 373 -9.24 38.41 -8.78
C THR A 373 -9.72 38.08 -10.20
N VAL A 374 -9.62 36.81 -10.57
CA VAL A 374 -10.21 36.27 -11.80
C VAL A 374 -11.41 35.43 -11.42
N LYS A 375 -12.57 35.78 -11.98
CA LYS A 375 -13.78 34.97 -11.85
C LYS A 375 -13.79 33.90 -12.92
N ILE A 376 -14.15 32.68 -12.53
CA ILE A 376 -14.21 31.50 -13.38
C ILE A 376 -15.67 31.06 -13.42
N TYR A 377 -16.23 30.90 -14.61
CA TYR A 377 -17.59 30.43 -14.82
C TYR A 377 -17.60 29.15 -15.63
N ALA A 378 -18.46 28.21 -15.24
CA ALA A 378 -18.73 26.99 -15.98
C ALA A 378 -20.23 26.71 -16.03
N GLU A 379 -20.74 26.36 -17.21
CA GLU A 379 -22.12 25.88 -17.39
C GLU A 379 -22.09 24.37 -17.60
N VAL A 380 -22.92 23.65 -16.85
CA VAL A 380 -22.98 22.20 -16.85
C VAL A 380 -24.34 21.75 -17.37
N GLU A 381 -24.37 20.83 -18.34
CA GLU A 381 -25.63 20.31 -18.88
C GLU A 381 -26.27 19.30 -17.92
N LEU A 382 -27.24 19.78 -17.14
CA LEU A 382 -27.99 18.93 -16.21
C LEU A 382 -29.07 18.13 -16.94
N ARG A 383 -28.89 16.81 -17.06
CA ARG A 383 -29.95 15.86 -17.47
C ARG A 383 -31.17 15.99 -16.54
N SER A 384 -32.37 15.74 -17.07
CA SER A 384 -33.65 15.89 -16.34
C SER A 384 -33.71 15.09 -15.04
N GLU A 385 -32.99 13.98 -14.96
CA GLU A 385 -32.89 13.07 -13.81
C GLU A 385 -32.04 13.63 -12.66
N MET A 386 -31.20 14.64 -12.91
CA MET A 386 -30.29 15.27 -11.93
C MET A 386 -30.86 16.54 -11.27
N LYS A 387 -32.10 16.93 -11.62
CA LYS A 387 -32.77 18.12 -11.06
C LYS A 387 -33.70 17.72 -9.91
N LYS A 388 -33.41 18.16 -8.68
CA LYS A 388 -34.34 18.03 -7.52
C LYS A 388 -34.84 19.40 -7.04
N GLU A 389 -36.09 19.44 -6.57
CA GLU A 389 -36.64 20.60 -5.86
C GLU A 389 -35.96 20.78 -4.50
N SER A 390 -35.45 21.98 -4.21
CA SER A 390 -34.75 22.28 -2.96
C SER A 390 -35.70 22.26 -1.76
N LYS A 391 -35.34 21.51 -0.71
CA LYS A 391 -36.01 21.53 0.59
C LYS A 391 -35.00 21.58 1.72
N GLY A 392 -34.45 22.75 2.01
CA GLY A 392 -33.71 22.96 3.26
C GLY A 392 -32.82 24.19 3.27
N SER A 393 -32.75 24.83 4.43
CA SER A 393 -31.80 25.88 4.78
C SER A 393 -31.04 25.47 6.05
N LEU A 394 -29.72 25.66 6.05
CA LEU A 394 -28.88 25.47 7.23
C LEU A 394 -28.87 26.78 8.04
N ILE A 395 -29.22 26.71 9.32
CA ILE A 395 -29.18 27.86 10.25
C ILE A 395 -27.90 27.77 11.06
N ILE A 396 -26.97 28.71 10.86
CA ILE A 396 -25.73 28.81 11.64
C ILE A 396 -25.89 29.93 12.68
N HIS A 397 -25.65 29.61 13.94
CA HIS A 397 -25.56 30.58 15.03
C HIS A 397 -24.08 30.79 15.39
N GLY A 398 -23.52 31.96 15.11
CA GLY A 398 -22.13 32.27 15.46
C GLY A 398 -21.82 33.77 15.47
N ASN A 399 -20.96 34.19 16.40
CA ASN A 399 -20.39 35.53 16.47
C ASN A 399 -19.15 35.60 15.56
N GLY A 400 -19.19 36.33 14.44
CA GLY A 400 -17.97 36.70 13.72
C GLY A 400 -18.09 37.06 12.23
N LYS A 401 -17.57 38.26 11.91
CA LYS A 401 -17.31 38.93 10.60
C LYS A 401 -18.50 39.21 9.66
N ASP A 402 -18.75 40.50 9.46
CA ASP A 402 -19.51 41.05 8.33
C ASP A 402 -18.81 40.70 7.00
N PRO A 403 -19.46 40.02 6.05
CA PRO A 403 -18.86 39.63 4.78
C PRO A 403 -18.67 40.80 3.80
N TYR A 404 -19.25 41.99 4.05
CA TYR A 404 -19.16 43.13 3.12
C TYR A 404 -18.13 44.20 3.51
N ASN A 405 -17.51 44.10 4.69
CA ASN A 405 -16.47 45.05 5.09
C ASN A 405 -15.37 44.41 5.95
N PRO A 406 -14.25 43.97 5.36
CA PRO A 406 -13.16 43.34 6.10
C PRO A 406 -12.39 44.40 6.92
N GLY A 407 -12.82 44.67 8.16
CA GLY A 407 -12.08 45.53 9.08
C GLY A 407 -12.80 45.99 10.36
N SER A 408 -14.12 45.88 10.45
CA SER A 408 -14.89 46.33 11.62
C SER A 408 -15.33 45.16 12.51
N PHE A 409 -14.83 45.09 13.74
CA PHE A 409 -15.41 44.25 14.78
C PHE A 409 -16.63 44.95 15.39
N CYS A 410 -17.84 44.49 15.07
CA CYS A 410 -19.01 44.86 15.85
C CYS A 410 -19.16 43.89 17.02
N ALA A 411 -18.74 44.29 18.22
CA ALA A 411 -19.03 43.55 19.43
C ALA A 411 -20.54 43.68 19.73
N GLY A 412 -21.33 42.67 19.37
CA GLY A 412 -22.74 42.56 19.75
C GLY A 412 -23.74 42.16 18.65
N CYS A 413 -23.32 41.97 17.40
CA CYS A 413 -24.22 41.56 16.33
C CYS A 413 -24.39 40.04 16.25
N SER A 414 -25.40 39.49 16.91
CA SER A 414 -25.93 38.15 16.60
C SER A 414 -26.94 38.27 15.44
N GLY A 415 -26.59 37.72 14.27
CA GLY A 415 -27.46 37.65 13.09
C GLY A 415 -27.72 36.20 12.67
N VAL A 416 -28.90 35.95 12.11
CA VAL A 416 -29.27 34.67 11.50
C VAL A 416 -28.91 34.76 10.01
N TYR A 417 -27.98 33.91 9.55
CA TYR A 417 -27.65 33.79 8.14
C TYR A 417 -28.24 32.49 7.60
N ALA A 418 -29.11 32.61 6.59
CA ALA A 418 -29.55 31.46 5.81
C ALA A 418 -28.55 31.28 4.66
N VAL A 419 -27.81 30.17 4.69
CA VAL A 419 -26.98 29.76 3.55
C VAL A 419 -27.84 28.83 2.68
N PRO A 420 -28.09 29.15 1.40
CA PRO A 420 -28.68 28.19 0.47
C PRO A 420 -27.75 26.98 0.33
N LEU A 421 -28.28 25.76 0.45
CA LEU A 421 -27.54 24.56 0.05
C LEU A 421 -27.60 24.43 -1.48
N PRO A 422 -26.53 23.94 -2.14
CA PRO A 422 -26.55 23.71 -3.58
C PRO A 422 -27.69 22.75 -3.93
N THR A 423 -28.44 23.10 -4.98
CA THR A 423 -29.72 22.49 -5.35
C THR A 423 -29.61 21.54 -6.54
N THR A 424 -28.37 21.14 -6.89
CA THR A 424 -28.04 20.23 -7.98
C THR A 424 -27.33 18.99 -7.42
N ASP A 425 -27.60 17.79 -7.96
CA ASP A 425 -26.93 16.53 -7.57
C ASP A 425 -25.46 16.46 -8.09
N VAL A 426 -24.86 17.59 -8.50
CA VAL A 426 -23.43 17.67 -8.86
C VAL A 426 -22.63 17.88 -7.58
N SER A 427 -21.90 16.84 -7.17
CA SER A 427 -21.17 16.85 -5.91
C SER A 427 -20.03 17.86 -5.90
N PHE A 428 -19.28 18.01 -7.01
CA PHE A 428 -18.16 18.97 -7.10
C PHE A 428 -17.89 19.44 -8.53
N VAL A 429 -17.68 20.76 -8.68
CA VAL A 429 -17.05 21.38 -9.86
C VAL A 429 -15.74 22.04 -9.42
N ARG A 430 -14.64 21.72 -10.10
CA ARG A 430 -13.30 22.25 -9.77
C ARG A 430 -12.63 22.84 -10.99
N ALA A 431 -11.94 23.95 -10.78
CA ALA A 431 -11.05 24.56 -11.74
C ALA A 431 -9.59 24.32 -11.30
N TYR A 432 -8.84 23.61 -12.14
CA TYR A 432 -7.42 23.34 -11.95
C TYR A 432 -6.60 24.36 -12.72
N ILE A 433 -5.92 25.23 -11.99
CA ILE A 433 -5.11 26.28 -12.60
C ILE A 433 -3.65 25.83 -12.68
N HIS A 434 -3.10 25.86 -13.89
CA HIS A 434 -1.74 25.44 -14.15
C HIS A 434 -1.05 26.34 -15.18
N LYS A 435 0.29 26.35 -15.11
CA LYS A 435 1.18 26.95 -16.10
C LYS A 435 2.13 25.84 -16.52
N GLU A 436 2.14 25.50 -17.81
CA GLU A 436 2.80 24.29 -18.32
C GLU A 436 2.31 23.03 -17.56
N ASP A 437 3.21 22.13 -17.17
CA ASP A 437 2.88 20.86 -16.49
C ASP A 437 2.67 21.01 -14.96
N ASN A 438 2.92 22.19 -14.39
CA ASN A 438 2.82 22.43 -12.96
C ASN A 438 1.43 22.96 -12.57
N VAL A 439 0.64 22.14 -11.88
CA VAL A 439 -0.63 22.57 -11.27
C VAL A 439 -0.33 23.46 -10.07
N GLY A 440 -0.65 24.75 -10.19
CA GLY A 440 -0.34 25.75 -9.18
C GLY A 440 -1.39 25.86 -8.08
N THR A 441 -2.69 25.75 -8.43
CA THR A 441 -3.79 25.84 -7.44
C THR A 441 -5.08 25.19 -7.95
N THR A 442 -6.04 24.98 -7.05
CA THR A 442 -7.36 24.44 -7.35
C THR A 442 -8.44 25.32 -6.73
N VAL A 443 -9.44 25.69 -7.51
CA VAL A 443 -10.61 26.46 -7.06
C VAL A 443 -11.83 25.56 -7.07
N VAL A 444 -12.53 25.49 -5.94
CA VAL A 444 -13.85 24.85 -5.85
C VAL A 444 -14.88 25.86 -6.37
N MET A 445 -15.72 25.43 -7.29
CA MET A 445 -16.76 26.27 -7.91
C MET A 445 -18.13 25.91 -7.33
N HIS A 446 -19.00 26.90 -7.18
CA HIS A 446 -20.31 26.74 -6.56
C HIS A 446 -21.43 27.21 -7.49
N ASP A 447 -22.52 26.44 -7.56
CA ASP A 447 -23.78 26.88 -8.16
C ASP A 447 -24.64 27.54 -7.07
N TYR A 448 -24.68 28.87 -7.10
CA TYR A 448 -25.42 29.67 -6.11
C TYR A 448 -26.93 29.73 -6.40
N ASN A 449 -27.36 29.47 -7.64
CA ASN A 449 -28.74 29.68 -8.09
C ASN A 449 -29.49 28.36 -8.36
N GLY A 450 -28.78 27.25 -8.47
CA GLY A 450 -29.36 25.96 -8.84
C GLY A 450 -29.67 25.78 -10.31
N ASP A 451 -29.09 26.63 -11.16
CA ASP A 451 -29.38 26.66 -12.59
C ASP A 451 -28.33 25.91 -13.43
N GLY A 452 -27.33 25.30 -12.78
CA GLY A 452 -26.22 24.62 -13.44
C GLY A 452 -25.07 25.54 -13.84
N ARG A 453 -25.07 26.81 -13.38
CA ARG A 453 -23.96 27.74 -13.58
C ARG A 453 -23.10 27.83 -12.32
N TYR A 454 -21.87 27.37 -12.44
CA TYR A 454 -20.88 27.35 -11.37
C TYR A 454 -19.96 28.57 -11.45
N GLU A 455 -19.67 29.18 -10.30
CA GLU A 455 -18.76 30.30 -10.14
C GLU A 455 -17.64 29.96 -9.15
N GLY A 456 -16.40 30.27 -9.51
CA GLY A 456 -15.23 30.19 -8.64
C GLY A 456 -14.38 31.45 -8.76
N GLU A 457 -13.63 31.78 -7.70
CA GLU A 457 -12.74 32.94 -7.68
C GLU A 457 -11.29 32.51 -7.48
N TRP A 458 -10.40 32.99 -8.34
CA TRP A 458 -8.97 32.76 -8.26
C TRP A 458 -8.22 34.07 -7.96
N GLN A 459 -7.43 34.06 -6.88
CA GLN A 459 -6.58 35.19 -6.48
C GLN A 459 -5.15 35.02 -7.03
N THR A 460 -4.66 35.99 -7.81
CA THR A 460 -3.39 35.90 -8.56
C THR A 460 -2.18 36.45 -7.78
N TYR A 461 -2.21 36.47 -6.44
CA TYR A 461 -1.13 37.10 -5.64
C TYR A 461 0.23 36.39 -5.76
N ALA A 462 0.22 35.06 -5.85
CA ALA A 462 1.43 34.23 -5.85
C ALA A 462 1.90 33.84 -7.26
N THR A 463 1.24 34.31 -8.31
CA THR A 463 1.51 33.89 -9.68
C THR A 463 2.71 34.65 -10.27
N GLU A 464 3.46 33.95 -11.11
CA GLU A 464 4.40 34.55 -12.05
C GLU A 464 3.67 35.04 -13.29
N ASP A 465 4.30 35.95 -14.02
CA ASP A 465 3.80 36.44 -15.30
C ASP A 465 3.74 35.33 -16.35
N GLY A 466 2.77 35.42 -17.26
CA GLY A 466 2.57 34.49 -18.37
C GLY A 466 1.14 33.97 -18.49
N THR A 467 0.94 33.04 -19.42
CA THR A 467 -0.37 32.41 -19.69
C THR A 467 -0.59 31.23 -18.75
N TYR A 468 -1.75 31.22 -18.11
CA TYR A 468 -2.25 30.10 -17.31
C TYR A 468 -3.42 29.45 -18.02
N TYR A 469 -3.52 28.14 -17.85
CA TYR A 469 -4.62 27.32 -18.32
C TYR A 469 -5.46 26.90 -17.12
N ILE A 470 -6.77 26.97 -17.28
CA ILE A 470 -7.75 26.57 -16.28
C ILE A 470 -8.54 25.40 -16.86
N ASP A 471 -8.23 24.20 -16.40
CA ASP A 471 -8.93 22.96 -16.72
C ASP A 471 -10.11 22.81 -15.75
N ILE A 472 -11.34 22.83 -16.26
CA ILE A 472 -12.55 22.71 -15.44
C ILE A 472 -13.15 21.32 -15.55
N GLU A 473 -13.50 20.71 -14.42
CA GLU A 473 -14.06 19.36 -14.32
C GLU A 473 -15.32 19.37 -13.44
N ALA A 474 -16.38 18.67 -13.88
CA ALA A 474 -17.65 18.51 -13.15
C ALA A 474 -17.96 17.02 -12.96
N THR A 475 -18.20 16.59 -11.72
CA THR A 475 -18.43 15.18 -11.37
C THR A 475 -19.53 15.02 -10.32
N ASP A 476 -20.14 13.84 -10.28
CA ASP A 476 -21.16 13.43 -9.30
C ASP A 476 -20.56 12.79 -8.02
N GLY A 477 -19.24 12.76 -7.82
CA GLY A 477 -18.58 12.15 -6.65
C GLY A 477 -17.31 12.87 -6.14
N GLU A 478 -16.73 12.40 -5.03
CA GLU A 478 -15.44 12.91 -4.52
C GLU A 478 -14.28 12.44 -5.40
N LEU A 479 -13.71 13.36 -6.18
CA LEU A 479 -12.56 13.13 -7.05
C LEU A 479 -11.29 12.73 -6.27
N THR A 480 -10.85 11.48 -6.44
CA THR A 480 -9.43 11.10 -6.34
C THR A 480 -8.89 11.00 -7.79
N ARG A 481 -8.07 12.01 -8.19
CA ARG A 481 -7.25 12.21 -9.42
C ARG A 481 -7.41 11.22 -10.62
N LYS A 482 -7.46 11.58 -11.92
CA LYS A 482 -7.51 12.85 -12.70
C LYS A 482 -7.87 12.51 -14.18
N LYS A 483 -8.47 13.47 -14.90
CA LYS A 483 -8.48 13.74 -16.36
C LYS A 483 -9.34 12.84 -17.28
N GLY A 484 -10.66 13.01 -17.19
CA GLY A 484 -11.58 12.79 -18.31
C GLY A 484 -12.37 14.08 -18.60
N ASN A 485 -12.16 14.69 -19.77
CA ASN A 485 -12.83 15.89 -20.32
C ASN A 485 -12.84 17.16 -19.45
N ALA A 486 -11.69 17.84 -19.36
CA ALA A 486 -11.66 19.21 -18.88
C ALA A 486 -11.96 20.21 -20.01
N ALA A 487 -12.89 21.14 -19.79
CA ALA A 487 -13.00 22.32 -20.62
C ALA A 487 -11.91 23.32 -20.19
N THR A 488 -11.09 23.78 -21.13
CA THR A 488 -9.93 24.62 -20.83
C THR A 488 -10.17 26.06 -21.24
N VAL A 489 -9.79 27.01 -20.39
CA VAL A 489 -9.80 28.45 -20.68
C VAL A 489 -8.48 29.09 -20.27
N GLU A 490 -8.03 30.09 -21.04
CA GLU A 490 -6.74 30.76 -20.86
C GLU A 490 -6.90 32.10 -20.12
N VAL A 491 -5.93 32.41 -19.26
CA VAL A 491 -5.81 33.70 -18.58
C VAL A 491 -4.37 34.19 -18.68
N ALA A 492 -4.18 35.42 -19.19
CA ALA A 492 -2.87 36.07 -19.22
C ALA A 492 -2.64 36.90 -17.94
N ILE A 493 -1.50 36.70 -17.28
CA ILE A 493 -1.09 37.42 -16.07
C ILE A 493 0.16 38.27 -16.32
N GLU A 494 0.13 39.55 -15.92
CA GLU A 494 1.28 40.47 -15.99
C GLU A 494 1.63 41.12 -14.64
N ALA A 495 2.92 41.42 -14.42
CA ALA A 495 3.46 41.98 -13.17
C ALA A 495 2.98 43.40 -12.84
N ALA A 496 2.46 44.15 -13.81
CA ALA A 496 2.12 45.56 -13.64
C ALA A 496 0.84 45.96 -14.38
N GLY A 497 -0.09 46.58 -13.66
CA GLY A 497 -1.23 47.32 -14.23
C GLY A 497 -0.83 48.61 -14.95
N PRO A 498 -1.69 49.20 -15.80
CA PRO A 498 -1.60 50.61 -16.15
C PRO A 498 -1.76 51.49 -14.91
#